data_AF-K1RQ01-F1
#
_entry.id   AF-K1RQ01-F1
#
_cell.length_a   1.000
_cell.length_b   1.000
_cell.length_c   1.000
_cell.angle_alpha   90.00
_cell.angle_beta   90.00
_cell.angle_gamma   90.00
#
_symmetry.space_group_name_H-M   'P 1'
#
loop_
_entity.id
_entity.type
_entity.pdbx_description
1 polymer ?
#
loop_
_entity_poly.entity_id
_entity_poly.type
_entity_poly.pdbx_seq_one_letter_code
_entity_poly.pdbx_strand_id
1 'polypeptide(L)' 'EKMNCLVLRMRSVSAIDATAMHNLEQLYIDCKKKNIQIILSHVGEQPMHVMEKSGFLDKVGRENVCAHIDDALERAARLG' A
#
# COMPACT_ATOMS: atom_id res chain seq x y z
N GLU A 1 16.72 -5.30 14.27
CA GLU A 1 15.30 -5.53 14.60
C GLU A 1 14.57 -5.84 13.30
N LYS A 2 13.65 -6.82 13.28
CA LYS A 2 12.94 -7.20 12.05
C LYS A 2 11.84 -6.18 11.73
N MET A 3 11.84 -5.63 10.53
CA MET A 3 10.77 -4.74 10.07
C MET A 3 9.60 -5.58 9.57
N ASN A 4 8.43 -5.40 10.20
CA ASN A 4 7.24 -6.12 9.78
C ASN A 4 6.67 -5.47 8.51
N CYS A 5 6.22 -6.28 7.56
CA CYS A 5 5.64 -5.79 6.30
C CYS A 5 4.20 -6.28 6.15
N LEU A 6 3.33 -5.41 5.65
CA LEU A 6 1.94 -5.70 5.30
C LEU A 6 1.77 -5.55 3.79
N VAL A 7 1.58 -6.68 3.10
CA VAL A 7 1.30 -6.69 1.65
C VAL A 7 -0.22 -6.67 1.43
N LEU A 8 -0.74 -5.59 0.85
CA LEU A 8 -2.13 -5.50 0.42
C LEU A 8 -2.26 -5.85 -1.07
N ARG A 9 -3.02 -6.90 -1.37
CA ARG A 9 -3.34 -7.30 -2.73
C ARG A 9 -4.65 -6.66 -3.17
N MET A 10 -4.58 -5.73 -4.12
CA MET A 10 -5.72 -4.94 -4.59
C MET A 10 -6.35 -5.46 -5.89
N ARG A 11 -5.96 -6.66 -6.35
CA ARG A 11 -6.49 -7.26 -7.60
C ARG A 11 -8.03 -7.30 -7.65
N SER A 12 -8.69 -7.53 -6.51
CA SER A 12 -10.15 -7.62 -6.42
C SER A 12 -10.84 -6.27 -6.17
N VAL A 13 -10.07 -5.18 -6.06
CA VAL A 13 -10.55 -3.84 -5.78
C VAL A 13 -10.60 -3.06 -7.10
N SER A 14 -11.78 -2.99 -7.70
CA SER A 14 -11.98 -2.25 -8.96
C SER A 14 -12.04 -0.73 -8.77
N ALA A 15 -12.53 -0.28 -7.61
CA ALA A 15 -12.64 1.13 -7.28
C ALA A 15 -12.56 1.37 -5.77
N ILE A 16 -12.10 2.56 -5.39
CA ILE A 16 -12.13 3.09 -4.03
C ILE A 16 -12.79 4.46 -4.01
N ASP A 17 -13.56 4.72 -2.97
CA ASP A 17 -14.20 6.02 -2.69
C ASP A 17 -13.49 6.71 -1.51
N ALA A 18 -13.88 7.96 -1.21
CA ALA A 18 -13.39 8.74 -0.08
C ALA A 18 -13.42 7.98 1.26
N THR A 19 -14.48 7.20 1.54
CA THR A 19 -14.54 6.40 2.78
C THR A 19 -13.45 5.32 2.81
N ALA A 20 -13.25 4.61 1.69
CA ALA A 20 -12.23 3.58 1.60
C ALA A 20 -10.81 4.17 1.69
N MET A 21 -10.59 5.34 1.08
CA MET A 21 -9.34 6.08 1.19
C MET A 21 -9.06 6.51 2.63
N HIS A 22 -10.04 7.07 3.33
CA HIS A 22 -9.89 7.45 4.73
C HIS A 22 -9.46 6.27 5.60
N ASN A 23 -10.07 5.10 5.39
CA ASN A 23 -9.71 3.88 6.11
C ASN A 23 -8.28 3.41 5.77
N LEU A 24 -7.85 3.50 4.50
CA LEU A 24 -6.47 3.21 4.09
C LEU A 24 -5.46 4.15 4.75
N GLU A 25 -5.79 5.43 4.88
CA GLU A 25 -4.94 6.40 5.59
C GLU A 25 -4.82 6.10 7.08
N GLN A 26 -5.93 5.75 7.75
CA GLN A 26 -5.89 5.31 9.15
C GLN A 26 -5.02 4.05 9.30
N LEU A 27 -5.22 3.05 8.42
CA LEU A 27 -4.40 1.83 8.40
C LEU A 27 -2.90 2.15 8.25
N TYR A 28 -2.55 3.08 7.37
CA TYR A 28 -1.16 3.54 7.22
C TYR A 28 -0.61 4.17 8.50
N ILE A 29 -1.39 5.04 9.16
CA ILE A 29 -0.98 5.68 10.42
C ILE A 29 -0.74 4.62 11.50
N ASP A 30 -1.63 3.64 11.64
CA ASP A 30 -1.48 2.55 12.61
C ASP A 30 -0.28 1.64 12.30
N CYS A 31 -0.06 1.32 11.02
CA CYS A 31 1.11 0.54 10.61
C CYS A 31 2.41 1.30 10.90
N LYS A 32 2.46 2.60 10.56
CA LYS A 32 3.63 3.45 10.79
C LYS A 32 3.99 3.54 12.27
N LYS A 33 3.00 3.69 13.17
CA LYS A 33 3.22 3.69 14.63
C LYS A 33 3.84 2.38 15.13
N LYS A 34 3.59 1.27 14.45
CA LYS A 34 4.10 -0.07 14.78
C LYS A 34 5.36 -0.44 14.00
N ASN A 35 5.96 0.49 13.25
CA ASN A 35 7.07 0.22 12.33
C ASN A 35 6.74 -0.91 11.32
N ILE A 36 5.50 -0.97 10.86
CA ILE A 36 5.04 -1.88 9.83
C ILE A 36 5.05 -1.15 8.49
N GLN A 37 5.74 -1.69 7.49
CA GLN A 37 5.75 -1.12 6.16
C GLN A 37 4.61 -1.66 5.29
N ILE A 38 3.87 -0.76 4.64
CA ILE A 38 2.80 -1.15 3.73
C ILE A 38 3.33 -1.28 2.31
N ILE A 39 2.99 -2.39 1.63
CA ILE A 39 3.30 -2.65 0.23
C ILE A 39 1.99 -2.98 -0.50
N LEU A 40 1.72 -2.34 -1.62
CA LEU A 40 0.53 -2.56 -2.43
C LEU A 40 0.88 -3.41 -3.65
N SER A 41 0.00 -4.32 -4.06
CA SER A 41 0.14 -5.09 -5.30
C SER A 41 -1.15 -5.10 -6.11
N HIS A 42 -1.05 -5.10 -7.44
CA HIS A 42 -2.19 -5.14 -8.36
C HIS A 42 -3.20 -4.00 -8.12
N VAL A 43 -2.72 -2.78 -7.90
CA VAL A 43 -3.59 -1.62 -7.75
C VAL A 43 -4.17 -1.26 -9.12
N GLY A 44 -5.50 -1.27 -9.26
CA GLY A 44 -6.18 -0.90 -10.50
C GLY A 44 -6.06 0.59 -10.81
N GLU A 45 -6.45 0.99 -12.02
CA GLU A 45 -6.32 2.38 -12.50
C GLU A 45 -7.11 3.38 -11.64
N GLN A 46 -8.38 3.10 -11.31
CA GLN A 46 -9.18 4.01 -10.47
C GLN A 46 -8.58 4.14 -9.06
N PRO A 47 -8.24 3.04 -8.35
CA PRO A 47 -7.56 3.13 -7.06
C PRO A 47 -6.23 3.88 -7.11
N MET A 48 -5.40 3.62 -8.14
CA MET A 48 -4.13 4.34 -8.33
C MET A 48 -4.35 5.85 -8.43
N HIS A 49 -5.30 6.28 -9.27
CA HIS A 49 -5.57 7.70 -9.48
C HIS A 49 -6.09 8.39 -8.22
N VAL A 50 -6.96 7.73 -7.48
CA VAL A 50 -7.50 8.26 -6.22
C VAL A 50 -6.41 8.35 -5.15
N MET A 51 -5.58 7.31 -5.01
CA MET A 51 -4.45 7.29 -4.06
C MET A 51 -3.36 8.31 -4.43
N GLU A 52 -3.14 8.56 -5.72
CA GLU A 52 -2.20 9.58 -6.17
C GLU A 52 -2.71 10.98 -5.81
N LYS A 53 -3.99 11.26 -6.12
CA LYS A 53 -4.63 12.55 -5.79
C LYS A 53 -4.68 12.82 -4.29
N SER A 54 -4.82 11.79 -3.47
CA SER A 54 -4.80 11.96 -2.01
C SER A 54 -3.39 12.07 -1.42
N GLY A 55 -2.34 11.93 -2.24
CA GLY A 55 -0.95 11.85 -1.79
C GLY A 55 -0.60 10.57 -1.02
N PHE A 56 -1.47 9.55 -1.07
CA PHE A 56 -1.26 8.30 -0.34
C PHE A 56 -0.08 7.51 -0.89
N LEU A 57 0.11 7.49 -2.21
CA LEU A 57 1.25 6.82 -2.85
C LEU A 57 2.60 7.38 -2.38
N ASP A 58 2.65 8.68 -2.08
CA ASP A 58 3.85 9.34 -1.55
C ASP A 58 4.09 8.96 -0.08
N LYS A 59 3.02 8.93 0.73
CA LYS A 59 3.07 8.50 2.14
C LYS A 59 3.57 7.06 2.29
N VAL A 60 3.05 6.12 1.49
CA VAL A 60 3.50 4.71 1.53
C VAL A 60 4.86 4.53 0.89
N GLY A 61 5.29 5.46 0.02
CA GLY A 61 6.46 5.33 -0.83
C GLY A 61 6.11 4.62 -2.13
N ARG A 62 6.33 5.30 -3.26
CA ARG A 62 5.99 4.78 -4.61
C ARG A 62 6.68 3.47 -4.94
N GLU A 63 7.86 3.23 -4.38
CA GLU A 63 8.60 1.97 -4.49
C GLU A 63 7.94 0.78 -3.80
N ASN A 64 7.00 1.02 -2.90
CA ASN A 64 6.19 0.00 -2.24
C ASN A 64 4.86 -0.24 -2.98
N VAL A 65 4.68 0.30 -4.19
CA VAL A 65 3.51 0.09 -5.03
C VAL A 65 3.94 -0.75 -6.23
N CYS A 66 3.57 -2.02 -6.20
CA CYS A 66 4.03 -3.02 -7.14
C CYS A 66 2.91 -3.45 -8.11
N ALA A 67 3.29 -3.79 -9.34
CA ALA A 67 2.34 -4.31 -10.34
C ALA A 67 1.88 -5.74 -9.98
N HIS A 68 2.81 -6.60 -9.56
CA HIS A 68 2.54 -8.00 -9.23
C HIS A 68 2.77 -8.31 -7.74
N ILE A 69 2.35 -9.51 -7.33
CA ILE A 69 2.48 -9.97 -5.95
C ILE A 69 3.93 -10.40 -5.67
N ASP A 70 4.60 -10.98 -6.65
CA ASP A 70 5.99 -11.41 -6.56
C ASP A 70 6.91 -10.22 -6.29
N ASP A 71 6.76 -9.11 -7.03
CA ASP A 71 7.47 -7.84 -6.77
C ASP A 71 7.25 -7.33 -5.33
N ALA A 72 6.02 -7.43 -4.84
CA ALA A 72 5.67 -6.98 -3.48
C ALA A 72 6.31 -7.88 -2.41
N LEU A 73 6.38 -9.19 -2.65
CA LEU A 73 7.05 -10.15 -1.77
C LEU A 73 8.56 -9.96 -1.78
N GLU A 74 9.17 -9.75 -2.94
CA GLU A 74 10.59 -9.41 -3.06
C GLU A 74 10.91 -8.12 -2.31
N ARG A 75 10.06 -7.09 -2.45
CA ARG A 75 10.19 -5.84 -1.71
C ARG A 75 10.11 -6.07 -0.21
N ALA A 76 9.15 -6.86 0.26
CA ALA A 76 9.02 -7.20 1.67
C ALA A 76 10.25 -7.96 2.20
N ALA A 77 10.80 -8.88 1.40
CA ALA A 77 12.00 -9.64 1.75
C ALA A 77 13.26 -8.78 1.83
N ARG A 78 13.34 -7.66 1.10
CA ARG A 78 14.44 -6.69 1.18
C ARG A 78 14.38 -5.77 2.41
N LEU A 79 13.22 -5.66 3.04
CA LEU A 79 12.99 -4.80 4.21
C LEU A 79 13.20 -5.54 5.54
N GLY A 80 13.07 -6.88 5.54
CA GLY A 80 13.21 -7.74 6.73
C GLY A 80 14.61 -8.32 6.93
#